data_AF-A0A970WK70-F1
#
_entry.id   AF-A0A970WK70-F1
#
_cell.length_a   1.000
_cell.length_b   1.000
_cell.length_c   1.000
_cell.angle_alpha   90.00
_cell.angle_beta   90.00
_cell.angle_gamma   90.00
#
_symmetry.space_group_name_H-M   'P 1'
#
loop_
_entity.id
_entity.type
_entity.pdbx_description
1 polymer ?
#
loop_
_entity_poly.entity_id
_entity_poly.type
_entity_poly.pdbx_seq_one_letter_code
_entity_poly.pdbx_strand_id
1 'polypeptide(L)'
;MEEFVQKRHEQPAILDRPRELIVACPPMRSNINLSRIARTAGCCGIRKLICCGTAKLLPKIARDSHETLDIEVHRTLAPVLRRLAAEGYQIVGLEQTTGSQSLFTFSFDRRSVLVIGNERTGIEPELLGLLHCTVEIPVYGMPYSHNAATAAAMALYEYCRQFPTG
;
A
#
# COMPACT_ATOMS: atom_id res chain seq x y z
N MET A 1 35.88 -16.76 -8.29
CA MET A 1 34.56 -16.63 -7.63
C MET A 1 34.57 -15.28 -6.95
N GLU A 2 33.66 -14.37 -7.30
CA GLU A 2 33.53 -13.11 -6.56
C GLU A 2 33.05 -13.41 -5.14
N GLU A 3 33.65 -12.76 -4.15
CA GLU A 3 33.31 -12.92 -2.74
C GLU A 3 32.13 -12.00 -2.38
N PHE A 4 31.08 -12.56 -1.78
CA PHE A 4 29.93 -11.78 -1.34
C PHE A 4 30.25 -11.05 -0.03
N VAL A 5 30.34 -9.72 -0.08
CA VAL A 5 30.56 -8.87 1.11
C VAL A 5 29.27 -8.15 1.51
N GLN A 6 28.93 -8.21 2.80
CA GLN A 6 27.77 -7.49 3.33
C GLN A 6 28.00 -5.98 3.30
N LYS A 7 27.16 -5.25 2.56
CA LYS A 7 27.03 -3.79 2.69
C LYS A 7 25.99 -3.44 3.76
N ARG A 8 26.36 -2.58 4.71
CA ARG A 8 25.45 -2.08 5.75
C ARG A 8 25.13 -0.61 5.47
N HIS A 9 23.86 -0.23 5.62
CA HIS A 9 23.38 1.15 5.43
C HIS A 9 23.72 1.74 4.05
N GLU A 10 23.61 0.93 2.99
CA GLU A 10 23.69 1.43 1.63
C GLU A 10 22.62 2.50 1.40
N GLN A 11 22.97 3.60 0.73
CA GLN A 11 22.03 4.68 0.48
C GLN A 11 20.89 4.19 -0.43
N PRO A 12 19.66 4.67 -0.23
CA PRO A 12 18.54 4.34 -1.12
C PRO A 12 18.83 4.75 -2.56
N ALA A 13 18.24 4.03 -3.51
CA ALA A 13 18.25 4.43 -4.91
C ALA A 13 17.59 5.81 -5.09
N ILE A 14 18.15 6.63 -5.99
CA ILE A 14 17.63 7.96 -6.31
C ILE A 14 16.42 7.81 -7.22
N LEU A 15 15.35 8.57 -6.93
CA LEU A 15 14.20 8.71 -7.82
C LEU A 15 14.33 10.00 -8.62
N ASP A 16 14.09 9.94 -9.92
CA ASP A 16 14.08 11.10 -10.83
C ASP A 16 12.93 12.05 -10.50
N ARG A 17 11.86 11.51 -9.93
CA ARG A 17 10.66 12.24 -9.49
C ARG A 17 10.02 11.57 -8.27
N PRO A 18 9.21 12.30 -7.48
CA PRO A 18 8.42 11.70 -6.41
C PRO A 18 7.46 10.63 -6.94
N ARG A 19 7.28 9.55 -6.19
CA ARG A 19 6.18 8.61 -6.44
C ARG A 19 4.85 9.27 -6.08
N GLU A 20 3.86 9.04 -6.93
CA GLU A 20 2.50 9.57 -6.77
C GLU A 20 1.51 8.50 -6.27
N LEU A 21 2.03 7.37 -5.78
CA LEU A 21 1.21 6.36 -5.10
C LEU A 21 0.90 6.80 -3.66
N ILE A 22 -0.38 6.69 -3.28
CA ILE A 22 -0.85 6.87 -1.91
C ILE A 22 -1.32 5.52 -1.37
N VAL A 23 -0.99 5.20 -0.13
CA VAL A 23 -1.55 4.01 0.55
C VAL A 23 -2.69 4.45 1.45
N ALA A 24 -3.83 3.78 1.36
CA ALA A 24 -5.01 4.04 2.17
C ALA A 24 -5.41 2.79 2.96
N CYS A 25 -5.41 2.91 4.29
CA CYS A 25 -5.78 1.86 5.21
C CYS A 25 -7.09 2.23 5.92
N PRO A 26 -8.14 1.39 5.87
CA PRO A 26 -9.30 1.52 6.77
C PRO A 26 -8.84 1.29 8.22
N PRO A 27 -9.73 1.36 9.22
CA PRO A 27 -9.34 1.00 10.58
C PRO A 27 -8.77 -0.42 10.63
N MET A 28 -7.45 -0.52 10.76
CA MET A 28 -6.74 -1.80 10.80
C MET A 28 -6.94 -2.42 12.17
N ARG A 29 -7.15 -3.74 12.22
CA ARG A 29 -7.26 -4.45 13.51
C ARG A 29 -5.94 -4.45 14.26
N SER A 30 -4.83 -4.45 13.52
CA SER A 30 -3.49 -4.56 14.08
C SER A 30 -2.61 -3.36 13.74
N ASN A 31 -2.19 -2.64 14.78
CA ASN A 31 -1.13 -1.64 14.66
C ASN A 31 0.19 -2.24 14.17
N ILE A 32 0.40 -3.56 14.31
CA ILE A 32 1.56 -4.26 13.73
C ILE A 32 1.49 -4.26 12.21
N ASN A 33 0.33 -4.59 11.62
CA ASN A 33 0.18 -4.59 10.17
C ASN A 33 0.30 -3.16 9.63
N LEU A 34 -0.37 -2.20 10.27
CA LEU A 34 -0.24 -0.79 9.89
C LEU A 34 1.22 -0.32 9.92
N SER A 35 1.97 -0.66 10.96
CA SER A 35 3.39 -0.30 11.08
C SER A 35 4.28 -0.99 10.04
N ARG A 36 3.97 -2.23 9.66
CA ARG A 36 4.67 -2.95 8.59
C ARG A 36 4.38 -2.33 7.23
N ILE A 37 3.14 -1.96 6.96
CA ILE A 37 2.74 -1.24 5.74
C ILE A 37 3.48 0.10 5.66
N ALA A 38 3.48 0.88 6.74
CA ALA A 38 4.21 2.15 6.79
C ALA A 38 5.71 1.96 6.53
N ARG A 39 6.34 0.96 7.15
CA ARG A 39 7.75 0.65 6.89
C ARG A 39 8.00 0.32 5.42
N THR A 40 7.21 -0.56 4.82
CA THR A 40 7.38 -0.93 3.41
C THR A 40 7.14 0.26 2.49
N ALA A 41 6.12 1.09 2.76
CA ALA A 41 5.86 2.31 2.00
C ALA A 41 7.08 3.26 2.03
N GLY A 42 7.68 3.47 3.21
CA GLY A 42 8.92 4.23 3.35
C GLY A 42 10.08 3.64 2.54
N CYS A 43 10.28 2.32 2.59
CA CYS A 43 11.29 1.63 1.78
C CYS A 43 11.06 1.78 0.26
N CYS A 44 9.79 1.85 -0.16
CA CYS A 44 9.42 2.07 -1.56
C CYS A 44 9.54 3.54 -2.00
N GLY A 45 9.87 4.47 -1.11
CA GLY A 45 9.91 5.91 -1.41
C GLY A 45 8.52 6.54 -1.58
N ILE A 46 7.48 5.89 -1.07
CA ILE A 46 6.13 6.44 -1.00
C ILE A 46 6.07 7.42 0.16
N ARG A 47 5.39 8.55 -0.04
CA ARG A 47 5.40 9.67 0.91
C ARG A 47 4.09 9.89 1.64
N LYS A 48 3.00 9.21 1.25
CA LYS A 48 1.68 9.48 1.82
C LYS A 48 0.97 8.20 2.25
N LEU A 49 0.57 8.17 3.51
CA LEU A 49 -0.20 7.10 4.12
C LEU A 49 -1.46 7.68 4.78
N ILE A 50 -2.62 7.25 4.32
CA ILE A 50 -3.92 7.65 4.83
C ILE A 50 -4.42 6.51 5.71
N CYS A 51 -4.76 6.81 6.95
CA CYS A 51 -5.25 5.83 7.93
C CYS A 51 -6.61 6.24 8.46
N CYS A 52 -7.35 5.28 9.02
CA CYS A 52 -8.58 5.54 9.74
C CYS A 52 -8.59 4.93 11.14
N GLY A 53 -9.47 5.44 12.00
CA GLY A 53 -9.68 4.91 13.35
C GLY A 53 -8.53 5.25 14.32
N THR A 54 -8.24 4.35 15.25
CA THR A 54 -7.19 4.52 16.29
C THR A 54 -5.80 4.14 15.78
N ALA A 55 -5.50 4.55 14.55
CA ALA A 55 -4.25 4.26 13.85
C ALA A 55 -3.04 4.74 14.67
N LYS A 56 -2.16 3.79 15.04
CA LYS A 56 -0.92 4.09 15.75
C LYS A 56 0.23 3.31 15.15
N LEU A 57 1.25 4.02 14.68
CA LEU A 57 2.51 3.39 14.28
C LEU A 57 3.32 3.01 15.52
N LEU A 58 3.81 1.78 15.53
CA LEU A 58 4.69 1.23 16.55
C LEU A 58 6.13 1.54 16.12
N PRO A 59 6.87 2.42 16.82
CA PRO A 59 8.18 2.89 16.38
C PRO A 59 9.21 1.77 16.18
N LYS A 60 9.15 0.71 17.00
CA LYS A 60 10.02 -0.47 16.86
C LYS A 60 9.85 -1.21 15.53
N ILE A 61 8.66 -1.10 14.91
CA ILE A 61 8.32 -1.79 13.67
C ILE A 61 8.44 -0.85 12.48
N ALA A 62 7.82 0.33 12.57
CA ALA A 62 7.85 1.37 11.54
C ALA A 62 9.27 1.93 11.32
N ARG A 63 10.11 1.92 12.37
CA ARG A 63 11.46 2.50 12.35
C ARG A 63 11.39 3.97 11.91
N ASP A 64 12.28 4.37 11.03
CA ASP A 64 12.48 5.75 10.59
C ASP A 64 11.46 6.15 9.50
N SER A 65 10.48 5.29 9.18
CA SER A 65 9.47 5.58 8.15
C SER A 65 8.59 6.78 8.47
N HIS A 66 8.52 7.20 9.74
CA HIS A 66 7.77 8.38 10.17
C HIS A 66 8.43 9.70 9.73
N GLU A 67 9.72 9.67 9.38
CA GLU A 67 10.44 10.85 8.89
C GLU A 67 10.15 11.14 7.41
N THR A 68 9.73 10.10 6.65
CA THR A 68 9.53 10.18 5.20
C THR A 68 8.07 10.09 4.77
N LEU A 69 7.18 9.63 5.65
CA LEU A 69 5.74 9.51 5.41
C LEU A 69 4.97 10.66 6.04
N ASP A 70 4.22 11.39 5.22
CA ASP A 70 3.07 12.18 5.62
C ASP A 70 1.91 11.24 5.95
N ILE A 71 1.52 11.21 7.22
CA ILE A 71 0.49 10.31 7.73
C ILE A 71 -0.75 11.13 8.10
N GLU A 72 -1.83 10.93 7.35
CA GLU A 72 -3.12 11.53 7.65
C GLU A 72 -4.04 10.51 8.34
N VAL A 73 -4.64 10.89 9.47
CA VAL A 73 -5.63 10.06 10.15
C VAL A 73 -7.01 10.68 10.01
N HIS A 74 -7.93 9.92 9.41
CA HIS A 74 -9.32 10.33 9.17
C HIS A 74 -10.30 9.44 9.93
N ARG A 75 -11.56 9.85 9.99
CA ARG A 75 -12.61 9.02 10.59
C ARG A 75 -12.98 7.84 9.68
N THR A 76 -13.15 8.11 8.39
CA THR A 76 -13.50 7.13 7.35
C THR A 76 -12.76 7.44 6.05
N LEU A 77 -12.56 6.42 5.21
CA LEU A 77 -11.89 6.60 3.93
C LEU A 77 -12.79 7.23 2.86
N ALA A 78 -14.10 7.00 2.90
CA ALA A 78 -15.02 7.37 1.81
C ALA A 78 -14.91 8.86 1.36
N PRO A 79 -14.91 9.86 2.26
CA PRO A 79 -14.75 11.26 1.85
C PRO A 79 -13.40 11.53 1.19
N VAL A 80 -12.35 10.88 1.69
CA VAL A 80 -10.97 11.05 1.22
C VAL A 80 -10.79 10.43 -0.16
N LEU A 81 -11.33 9.22 -0.38
CA LEU A 81 -11.26 8.55 -1.68
C LEU A 81 -12.03 9.32 -2.76
N ARG A 82 -13.22 9.86 -2.45
CA ARG A 82 -13.99 10.70 -3.38
C ARG A 82 -13.21 11.94 -3.80
N ARG A 83 -12.54 12.59 -2.85
CA ARG A 83 -11.68 13.76 -3.12
C ARG A 83 -10.52 13.37 -4.03
N LEU A 84 -9.77 12.32 -3.68
CA LEU A 84 -8.60 11.90 -4.46
C LEU A 84 -8.99 11.46 -5.88
N ALA A 85 -10.13 10.79 -6.04
CA ALA A 85 -10.68 10.47 -7.35
C ALA A 85 -10.96 11.74 -8.18
N ALA A 86 -11.56 12.76 -7.57
CA ALA A 86 -11.80 14.05 -8.23
C ALA A 86 -10.50 14.81 -8.57
N GLU A 87 -9.42 14.57 -7.81
CA GLU A 87 -8.07 15.09 -8.08
C GLU A 87 -7.31 14.28 -9.17
N GLY A 88 -7.96 13.27 -9.76
CA GLY A 88 -7.43 12.48 -10.88
C GLY A 88 -6.61 11.25 -10.45
N TYR A 89 -6.73 10.79 -9.20
CA TYR A 89 -6.13 9.53 -8.78
C TYR A 89 -6.99 8.33 -9.18
N GLN A 90 -6.33 7.27 -9.64
CA GLN A 90 -6.94 5.96 -9.78
C GLN A 90 -7.13 5.32 -8.39
N ILE A 91 -8.36 4.99 -7.99
CA ILE A 91 -8.64 4.33 -6.71
C ILE A 91 -8.63 2.81 -6.93
N VAL A 92 -7.61 2.14 -6.39
CA VAL A 92 -7.34 0.71 -6.60
C VAL A 92 -7.52 -0.04 -5.28
N GLY A 93 -8.47 -0.98 -5.21
CA GLY A 93 -8.60 -1.86 -4.04
C GLY A 93 -7.72 -3.10 -4.16
N LEU A 94 -6.88 -3.36 -3.17
CA LEU A 94 -6.15 -4.63 -3.05
C LEU A 94 -7.04 -5.65 -2.32
N GLU A 95 -7.85 -6.37 -3.07
CA GLU A 95 -8.85 -7.29 -2.53
C GLU A 95 -9.28 -8.36 -3.56
N GLN A 96 -9.55 -9.56 -3.06
CA GLN A 96 -10.15 -10.64 -3.84
C GLN A 96 -11.63 -10.36 -4.06
N THR A 97 -12.01 -10.00 -5.28
CA THR A 97 -13.39 -9.65 -5.63
C THR A 97 -13.76 -10.22 -7.00
N THR A 98 -15.06 -10.35 -7.26
CA THR A 98 -15.53 -10.67 -8.62
C THR A 98 -15.07 -9.59 -9.59
N GLY A 99 -14.34 -9.99 -10.63
CA GLY A 99 -13.79 -9.05 -11.62
C GLY A 99 -12.48 -8.38 -11.21
N SER A 100 -11.85 -8.79 -10.11
CA SER A 100 -10.50 -8.35 -9.78
C SER A 100 -9.49 -8.79 -10.84
N GLN A 101 -8.51 -7.92 -11.08
CA GLN A 101 -7.41 -8.19 -12.00
C GLN A 101 -6.25 -8.82 -11.25
N SER A 102 -5.55 -9.76 -11.88
CA SER A 102 -4.34 -10.34 -11.30
C SER A 102 -3.23 -9.30 -11.19
N LEU A 103 -2.57 -9.21 -10.02
CA LEU A 103 -1.44 -8.32 -9.78
C LEU A 103 -0.30 -8.50 -10.78
N PHE A 104 -0.12 -9.72 -11.33
CA PHE A 104 0.94 -9.98 -12.32
C PHE A 104 0.73 -9.26 -13.65
N THR A 105 -0.51 -8.93 -14.00
CA THR A 105 -0.87 -8.28 -15.27
C THR A 105 -1.49 -6.91 -15.08
N PHE A 106 -1.80 -6.53 -13.84
CA PHE A 106 -2.38 -5.25 -13.52
C PHE A 106 -1.42 -4.11 -13.85
N SER A 107 -1.92 -3.06 -14.50
CA SER A 107 -1.13 -1.86 -14.83
C SER A 107 -1.57 -0.71 -13.94
N PHE A 108 -0.69 -0.26 -13.06
CA PHE A 108 -0.95 0.89 -12.21
C PHE A 108 -0.88 2.17 -13.03
N ASP A 109 -1.79 3.11 -12.75
CA ASP A 109 -1.52 4.51 -13.06
C ASP A 109 -0.49 5.06 -12.08
N ARG A 110 0.37 5.99 -12.55
CA ARG A 110 1.33 6.68 -11.66
C ARG A 110 0.63 7.33 -10.46
N ARG A 111 -0.49 7.98 -10.72
CA ARG A 111 -1.37 8.57 -9.70
C ARG A 111 -2.40 7.54 -9.25
N SER A 112 -2.03 6.74 -8.25
CA SER A 112 -2.91 5.71 -7.71
C SER A 112 -3.09 5.87 -6.20
N VAL A 113 -4.25 5.48 -5.69
CA VAL A 113 -4.50 5.23 -4.27
C VAL A 113 -4.71 3.74 -4.10
N LEU A 114 -3.81 3.07 -3.40
CA LEU A 114 -3.92 1.67 -3.06
C LEU A 114 -4.69 1.51 -1.74
N VAL A 115 -5.93 1.05 -1.82
CA VAL A 115 -6.80 0.78 -0.66
C VAL A 115 -6.56 -0.65 -0.18
N ILE A 116 -6.12 -0.80 1.07
CA ILE A 116 -5.84 -2.11 1.69
C ILE A 116 -7.08 -2.63 2.40
N GLY A 117 -7.42 -3.90 2.23
CA GLY A 117 -8.50 -4.55 2.98
C GLY A 117 -8.21 -4.68 4.48
N ASN A 118 -9.26 -4.60 5.30
CA ASN A 118 -9.20 -4.94 6.72
C ASN A 118 -8.94 -6.44 6.92
N GLU A 119 -8.19 -6.83 7.95
CA GLU A 119 -7.77 -8.21 8.15
C GLU A 119 -8.92 -9.22 8.40
N ARG A 120 -10.12 -8.75 8.74
CA ARG A 120 -11.28 -9.60 9.01
C ARG A 120 -12.41 -9.37 8.02
N THR A 121 -12.65 -8.12 7.65
CA THR A 121 -13.81 -7.77 6.81
C THR A 121 -13.44 -7.44 5.37
N GLY A 122 -12.15 -7.40 5.04
CA GLY A 122 -11.69 -6.98 3.71
C GLY A 122 -12.02 -5.51 3.45
N ILE A 123 -12.33 -5.17 2.20
CA ILE A 123 -12.85 -3.85 1.84
C ILE A 123 -14.39 -3.85 1.98
N GLU A 124 -14.91 -2.96 2.82
CA GLU A 124 -16.35 -2.83 3.08
C GLU A 124 -17.14 -2.41 1.81
N PRO A 125 -18.41 -2.83 1.65
CA PRO A 125 -19.22 -2.55 0.46
C PRO A 125 -19.31 -1.07 0.08
N GLU A 126 -19.38 -0.17 1.06
CA GLU A 126 -19.37 1.28 0.83
C GLU A 126 -18.12 1.72 0.07
N LEU A 127 -16.95 1.18 0.44
CA LEU A 127 -15.68 1.51 -0.20
C LEU A 127 -15.52 0.81 -1.55
N LEU A 128 -16.02 -0.43 -1.69
CA LEU A 128 -16.03 -1.14 -2.98
C LEU A 128 -16.72 -0.32 -4.07
N GLY A 129 -17.82 0.37 -3.74
CA GLY A 129 -18.54 1.26 -4.66
C GLY A 129 -17.79 2.54 -5.05
N LEU A 130 -16.63 2.82 -4.46
CA LEU A 130 -15.78 3.99 -4.76
C LEU A 130 -14.51 3.62 -5.53
N LEU A 131 -14.22 2.32 -5.66
CA LEU A 131 -13.02 1.87 -6.36
C LEU A 131 -13.24 2.02 -7.87
N HIS A 132 -12.19 2.41 -8.58
CA HIS A 132 -12.18 2.36 -10.04
C HIS A 132 -11.87 0.95 -10.54
N CYS A 133 -11.08 0.18 -9.77
CA CYS A 133 -10.78 -1.21 -10.04
C CYS A 133 -10.32 -1.93 -8.76
N THR A 134 -10.29 -3.26 -8.84
CA THR A 134 -9.71 -4.13 -7.81
C THR A 134 -8.60 -4.96 -8.41
N VAL A 135 -7.56 -5.17 -7.61
CA VAL A 135 -6.42 -6.02 -7.93
C VAL A 135 -6.31 -7.09 -6.85
N GLU A 136 -6.10 -8.33 -7.27
CA GLU A 136 -5.87 -9.46 -6.37
C GLU A 136 -4.51 -10.10 -6.61
N ILE A 137 -3.96 -10.70 -5.56
CA ILE A 137 -2.74 -11.49 -5.65
C ILE A 137 -3.15 -12.93 -5.89
N PRO A 138 -2.70 -13.59 -6.98
CA PRO A 138 -2.99 -14.99 -7.20
C PRO A 138 -2.49 -15.86 -6.04
N VAL A 139 -3.40 -16.66 -5.47
CA VAL A 139 -3.12 -17.60 -4.39
C VAL A 139 -3.21 -19.03 -4.93
N TYR A 140 -2.18 -19.83 -4.70
CA TYR A 140 -2.03 -21.18 -5.27
C TYR A 140 -2.26 -22.32 -4.26
N GLY A 141 -2.64 -22.00 -3.02
CA GLY A 141 -2.78 -22.99 -1.97
C GLY A 141 -3.41 -22.43 -0.71
N MET A 142 -3.00 -22.96 0.44
CA MET A 142 -3.48 -22.55 1.76
C MET A 142 -2.43 -21.77 2.54
N PRO A 143 -2.81 -20.74 3.33
CA PRO A 143 -4.17 -20.17 3.45
C PRO A 143 -4.63 -19.42 2.19
N TYR A 144 -5.94 -19.18 2.07
CA TYR A 144 -6.60 -18.58 0.88
C TYR A 144 -6.29 -17.11 0.62
N SER A 145 -5.56 -16.45 1.53
CA SER A 145 -5.17 -15.06 1.40
C SER A 145 -3.86 -14.78 2.13
N HIS A 146 -3.20 -13.69 1.74
CA HIS A 146 -2.01 -13.21 2.42
C HIS A 146 -2.37 -12.31 3.61
N ASN A 147 -1.43 -12.19 4.56
CA ASN A 147 -1.51 -11.14 5.57
C ASN A 147 -1.59 -9.76 4.89
N ALA A 148 -2.43 -8.85 5.37
CA ALA A 148 -2.65 -7.53 4.76
C ALA A 148 -1.35 -6.72 4.53
N ALA A 149 -0.39 -6.78 5.45
CA ALA A 149 0.89 -6.09 5.27
C ALA A 149 1.79 -6.79 4.23
N THR A 150 1.74 -8.12 4.14
CA THR A 150 2.41 -8.89 3.09
C THR A 150 1.81 -8.59 1.72
N ALA A 151 0.48 -8.58 1.62
CA ALA A 151 -0.23 -8.24 0.39
C ALA A 151 0.12 -6.81 -0.07
N ALA A 152 0.06 -5.84 0.85
CA ALA A 152 0.48 -4.47 0.58
C ALA A 152 1.92 -4.44 0.05
N ALA A 153 2.86 -5.12 0.70
CA ALA A 153 4.25 -5.16 0.25
C ALA A 153 4.40 -5.67 -1.19
N MET A 154 3.69 -6.73 -1.57
CA MET A 154 3.70 -7.26 -2.94
C MET A 154 3.18 -6.23 -3.95
N ALA A 155 2.05 -5.59 -3.66
CA ALA A 155 1.48 -4.56 -4.53
C ALA A 155 2.36 -3.31 -4.64
N LEU A 156 2.99 -2.88 -3.53
CA LEU A 156 3.92 -1.76 -3.51
C LEU A 156 5.17 -2.02 -4.36
N TYR A 157 5.73 -3.23 -4.29
CA TYR A 157 6.87 -3.60 -5.13
C TYR A 157 6.49 -3.77 -6.60
N GLU A 158 5.28 -4.21 -6.91
CA GLU A 158 4.78 -4.21 -8.29
C GLU A 158 4.68 -2.79 -8.84
N TYR A 159 4.14 -1.83 -8.08
CA TYR A 159 4.19 -0.42 -8.47
C TYR A 159 5.64 0.08 -8.69
N CYS A 160 6.56 -0.28 -7.79
CA CYS A 160 7.97 0.08 -7.94
C CYS A 160 8.60 -0.53 -9.20
N ARG A 161 8.23 -1.76 -9.57
CA ARG A 161 8.69 -2.42 -10.79
C ARG A 161 8.21 -1.70 -12.05
N GLN A 162 6.96 -1.22 -12.04
CA GLN A 162 6.38 -0.45 -13.16
C GLN A 162 6.96 0.96 -13.25
N PHE A 163 7.39 1.54 -12.12
CA PHE A 163 7.96 2.89 -12.04
C PHE A 163 9.32 2.89 -11.32
N PRO A 164 10.39 2.29 -11.87
CA PRO A 164 11.63 2.04 -11.13
C PRO A 164 12.35 3.31 -10.66
N THR A 165 12.25 4.42 -11.39
CA THR A 165 12.89 5.70 -11.05
C THR A 165 11.93 6.75 -10.50
N GLY A 166 10.78 6.31 -9.97
CA GLY A 166 9.73 7.18 -9.44
C GLY A 166 8.58 7.31 -10.41
#